data_AF-D7KXI1-F1
#
_entry.id   AF-D7KXI1-F1
#
_cell.length_a   1.000
_cell.length_b   1.000
_cell.length_c   1.000
_cell.angle_alpha   90.00
_cell.angle_beta   90.00
_cell.angle_gamma   90.00
#
_symmetry.space_group_name_H-M   'P 1'
#
loop_
_entity.id
_entity.type
_entity.pdbx_description
1 polymer ?
#
loop_
_entity_poly.entity_id
_entity_poly.type
_entity_poly.pdbx_seq_one_letter_code
_entity_poly.pdbx_strand_id
1 'polypeptide(L)'
;MSGELCSVRPLFGGAISTVFPQRFQDVSNIRQVPDHQEVFVDPSRDESLIFELLDFKTEVGDIGSASWFLNDLAREQDAEGFQLIEQSEVIEAPGLSFRNIPAIATTAIGEMAISKGRQGREAQNLVRVYVANLRLKGVDTDVLVTAYEPILINPLSKSADAVGSGLAVPASQSGIMPMCDVIKQSLSTFKVNDWNLFGSSA
;
A
#
# COMPACT_ATOMS: atom_id res chain seq x y z
N MET A 1 -11.58 23.43 10.05
CA MET A 1 -10.85 22.14 9.96
C MET A 1 -10.03 22.22 8.69
N SER A 2 -8.75 22.56 8.78
CA SER A 2 -7.88 22.59 7.60
C SER A 2 -7.71 21.14 7.17
N GLY A 3 -8.32 20.75 6.04
CA GLY A 3 -8.15 19.40 5.51
C GLY A 3 -6.68 19.16 5.19
N GLU A 4 -6.20 17.95 5.43
CA GLU A 4 -4.85 17.55 5.04
C GLU A 4 -4.65 17.78 3.53
N LEU A 5 -3.53 18.40 3.16
CA LEU A 5 -3.24 18.72 1.77
C LEU A 5 -2.89 17.45 0.99
N CYS A 6 -3.73 17.10 0.02
CA CYS A 6 -3.48 16.03 -0.93
C CYS A 6 -2.98 16.61 -2.26
N SER A 7 -2.14 15.86 -2.96
CA SER A 7 -1.63 16.23 -4.28
C SER A 7 -1.68 15.06 -5.24
N VAL A 8 -1.85 15.35 -6.53
CA VAL A 8 -1.61 14.36 -7.58
C VAL A 8 -0.13 13.99 -7.55
N ARG A 9 0.15 12.69 -7.53
CA ARG A 9 1.49 12.11 -7.49
C ARG A 9 1.69 11.26 -8.75
N PRO A 10 2.70 11.59 -9.58
CA PRO A 10 3.10 10.71 -10.67
C PRO A 10 3.80 9.47 -10.09
N LEU A 11 3.51 8.31 -10.66
CA LEU A 11 4.14 7.02 -10.35
C LEU A 11 4.70 6.44 -11.65
N PHE A 12 5.79 5.68 -11.57
CA PHE A 12 6.42 4.98 -12.69
C PHE A 12 6.71 5.92 -13.87
N GLY A 13 7.46 6.99 -13.60
CA GLY A 13 7.77 8.01 -14.61
C GLY A 13 6.56 8.82 -15.10
N GLY A 14 5.44 8.78 -14.38
CA GLY A 14 4.19 9.48 -14.72
C GLY A 14 3.22 8.66 -15.57
N ALA A 15 3.57 7.43 -15.93
CA ALA A 15 2.68 6.50 -16.63
C ALA A 15 1.45 6.16 -15.80
N ILE A 16 1.55 6.21 -14.47
CA ILE A 16 0.43 6.15 -13.53
C ILE A 16 0.37 7.46 -12.74
N SER A 17 -0.84 7.83 -12.32
CA SER A 17 -1.03 8.91 -11.34
C SER A 17 -2.13 8.57 -10.35
N THR A 18 -1.99 9.09 -9.13
CA THR A 18 -2.99 8.96 -8.07
C THR A 18 -2.91 10.16 -7.12
N VAL A 19 -3.82 10.28 -6.16
CA VAL A 19 -3.86 11.36 -5.18
C VAL A 19 -3.76 10.77 -3.77
N PHE A 20 -2.80 11.28 -3.00
CA PHE A 20 -2.67 11.00 -1.58
C PHE A 20 -2.01 12.18 -0.85
N PRO A 21 -1.97 12.17 0.49
CA PRO A 21 -1.48 13.32 1.26
C PRO A 21 0.00 13.66 1.04
N GLN A 22 0.32 14.95 1.11
CA GLN A 22 1.67 15.47 0.85
C GLN A 22 2.72 15.04 1.89
N ARG A 23 2.29 14.63 3.09
CA ARG A 23 3.21 14.17 4.15
C ARG A 23 3.99 12.91 3.77
N PHE A 24 3.46 12.13 2.82
CA PHE A 24 4.15 10.99 2.24
C PHE A 24 5.28 11.46 1.33
N GLN A 25 6.50 11.17 1.75
CA GLN A 25 7.74 11.51 1.09
C GLN A 25 8.23 10.32 0.27
N ASP A 26 8.67 10.59 -0.95
CA ASP A 26 9.23 9.58 -1.84
C ASP A 26 10.63 9.17 -1.37
N VAL A 27 10.79 7.87 -1.13
CA VAL A 27 12.01 7.25 -0.61
C VAL A 27 13.08 7.05 -1.69
N SER A 28 12.72 7.12 -2.98
CA SER A 28 13.65 7.00 -4.11
C SER A 28 14.77 8.07 -4.07
N ASN A 29 14.49 9.21 -3.44
CA ASN A 29 15.46 10.29 -3.22
C ASN A 29 16.60 9.93 -2.25
N ILE A 30 16.42 8.87 -1.45
CA ILE A 30 17.29 8.52 -0.33
C ILE A 30 17.91 7.13 -0.52
N ARG A 31 17.20 6.21 -1.18
CA ARG A 31 17.70 4.87 -1.52
C ARG A 31 17.14 4.39 -2.84
N GLN A 32 17.84 3.45 -3.46
CA GLN A 32 17.33 2.75 -4.63
C GLN A 32 16.06 1.95 -4.26
N VAL A 33 15.03 2.12 -5.07
CA VAL A 33 13.78 1.35 -5.05
C VAL A 33 13.73 0.57 -6.37
N PRO A 34 13.30 -0.72 -6.39
CA PRO A 34 13.13 -1.46 -7.63
C PRO A 34 12.21 -0.73 -8.61
N ASP A 35 12.46 -0.82 -9.91
CA ASP A 35 11.71 -0.05 -10.93
C ASP A 35 10.21 -0.39 -11.00
N HIS A 36 9.81 -1.56 -10.50
CA HIS A 36 8.41 -1.99 -10.39
C HIS A 36 7.77 -1.59 -9.06
N GLN A 37 8.46 -0.83 -8.20
CA GLN A 37 7.96 -0.34 -6.91
C GLN A 37 8.09 1.18 -6.80
N GLU A 38 7.11 1.81 -6.15
CA GLU A 38 7.14 3.20 -5.72
C GLU A 38 6.85 3.24 -4.23
N VAL A 39 7.77 3.79 -3.44
CA VAL A 39 7.72 3.71 -1.96
C VAL A 39 7.67 5.10 -1.36
N PHE A 40 6.60 5.35 -0.60
CA PHE A 40 6.41 6.59 0.13
C PHE A 40 6.30 6.34 1.63
N VAL A 41 6.81 7.27 2.44
CA VAL A 41 6.78 7.18 3.91
C VAL A 41 6.34 8.49 4.55
N ASP A 42 5.62 8.41 5.65
CA ASP A 42 5.47 9.52 6.58
C ASP A 42 6.44 9.30 7.76
N PRO A 43 7.59 9.99 7.77
CA PRO A 43 8.59 9.79 8.82
C PRO A 43 8.13 10.27 10.19
N SER A 44 7.09 11.12 10.28
CA SER A 44 6.58 11.62 11.56
C SER A 44 5.67 10.62 12.28
N ARG A 45 5.18 9.61 11.56
CA ARG A 45 4.23 8.60 12.06
C ARG A 45 4.67 7.17 11.82
N ASP A 46 5.80 6.99 11.15
CA ASP A 46 6.34 5.70 10.75
C ASP A 46 5.38 4.89 9.85
N GLU A 47 4.47 5.59 9.17
CA GLU A 47 3.53 5.05 8.18
C GLU A 47 4.22 4.92 6.81
N SER A 48 3.78 3.97 5.99
CA SER A 48 4.27 3.82 4.62
C SER A 48 3.16 3.46 3.65
N LEU A 49 3.35 3.85 2.40
CA LEU A 49 2.46 3.59 1.26
C LEU A 49 3.32 3.14 0.09
N ILE A 50 3.05 1.95 -0.42
CA ILE A 50 3.83 1.28 -1.46
C ILE A 50 2.90 0.94 -2.63
N PHE A 51 3.33 1.25 -3.84
CA PHE A 51 2.71 0.79 -5.08
C PHE A 51 3.67 -0.17 -5.76
N GLU A 52 3.18 -1.33 -6.17
CA GLU A 52 3.99 -2.37 -6.77
C GLU A 52 3.28 -2.98 -7.98
N LEU A 53 4.01 -3.12 -9.09
CA LEU A 53 3.56 -3.79 -10.29
C LEU A 53 3.99 -5.25 -10.23
N LEU A 54 3.02 -6.16 -10.27
CA LEU A 54 3.22 -7.60 -10.21
C LEU A 54 2.66 -8.26 -11.46
N ASP A 55 3.26 -9.38 -11.85
CA ASP A 55 2.65 -10.27 -12.84
C ASP A 55 1.28 -10.75 -12.36
N PHE A 56 0.31 -10.78 -13.27
CA PHE A 56 -1.05 -11.20 -12.94
C PHE A 56 -1.10 -12.65 -12.45
N LYS A 57 -1.64 -12.82 -11.24
CA LYS A 57 -1.80 -14.14 -10.61
C LYS A 57 -3.03 -14.87 -11.11
N THR A 58 -2.88 -15.61 -12.20
CA THR A 58 -3.96 -16.38 -12.85
C THR A 58 -4.62 -17.41 -11.93
N GLU A 59 -3.86 -17.95 -10.97
CA GLU A 59 -4.29 -18.94 -9.99
C GLU A 59 -5.08 -18.33 -8.82
N VAL A 60 -5.05 -17.00 -8.68
CA VAL A 60 -5.78 -16.27 -7.63
C VAL A 60 -7.08 -15.74 -8.21
N GLY A 61 -8.20 -16.10 -7.58
CA GLY A 61 -9.51 -15.58 -7.94
C GLY A 61 -9.64 -14.09 -7.68
N ASP A 62 -10.55 -13.44 -8.39
CA ASP A 62 -10.81 -11.99 -8.23
C ASP A 62 -11.22 -11.64 -6.80
N ILE A 63 -12.24 -12.36 -6.31
CA ILE A 63 -12.70 -12.29 -4.92
C ILE A 63 -11.59 -12.80 -4.01
N GLY A 64 -11.19 -11.97 -3.05
CA GLY A 64 -10.16 -12.34 -2.07
C GLY A 64 -8.73 -12.23 -2.59
N SER A 65 -8.48 -11.66 -3.78
CA SER A 65 -7.10 -11.46 -4.24
C SER A 65 -6.27 -10.59 -3.29
N ALA A 66 -6.84 -9.51 -2.74
CA ALA A 66 -6.15 -8.69 -1.73
C ALA A 66 -5.86 -9.44 -0.42
N SER A 67 -6.76 -10.30 0.06
CA SER A 67 -6.51 -11.09 1.27
C SER A 67 -5.48 -12.20 1.03
N TRP A 68 -5.41 -12.74 -0.20
CA TRP A 68 -4.32 -13.63 -0.61
C TRP A 68 -2.96 -12.92 -0.54
N PHE A 69 -2.82 -11.75 -1.17
CA PHE A 69 -1.58 -10.96 -1.12
C PHE A 69 -1.21 -10.51 0.29
N LEU A 70 -2.18 -10.14 1.11
CA LEU A 70 -1.94 -9.78 2.51
C LEU A 70 -1.37 -10.96 3.32
N ASN A 71 -1.86 -12.18 3.09
CA ASN A 71 -1.32 -13.38 3.72
C ASN A 71 0.09 -13.71 3.19
N ASP A 72 0.32 -13.52 1.90
CA ASP A 72 1.64 -13.71 1.29
C ASP A 72 2.68 -12.74 1.89
N LEU A 73 2.34 -11.45 2.00
CA LEU A 73 3.14 -10.43 2.67
C LEU A 73 3.45 -10.81 4.13
N ALA A 74 2.46 -11.30 4.88
CA ALA A 74 2.68 -11.75 6.26
C ALA A 74 3.70 -12.89 6.33
N ARG A 75 3.66 -13.83 5.38
CA ARG A 75 4.61 -14.96 5.32
C ARG A 75 6.01 -14.50 4.93
N GLU A 76 6.13 -13.63 3.93
CA GLU A 76 7.44 -13.12 3.47
C GLU A 76 8.14 -12.29 4.55
N GLN A 77 7.39 -11.58 5.39
CA GLN A 77 7.92 -10.77 6.48
C GLN A 77 8.15 -11.55 7.79
N ASP A 78 7.98 -12.89 7.77
CA ASP A 78 8.02 -13.75 8.98
C ASP A 78 7.16 -13.15 10.12
N ALA A 79 5.96 -12.69 9.74
CA ALA A 79 5.10 -11.94 10.63
C ALA A 79 4.48 -12.84 11.70
N GLU A 80 4.46 -12.37 12.95
CA GLU A 80 3.83 -13.09 14.06
C GLU A 80 2.42 -12.55 14.33
N GLY A 81 1.51 -13.44 14.74
CA GLY A 81 0.16 -13.06 15.16
C GLY A 81 -0.71 -12.47 14.04
N PHE A 82 -0.51 -12.86 12.78
CA PHE A 82 -1.34 -12.40 11.67
C PHE A 82 -2.83 -12.64 11.91
N GLN A 83 -3.63 -11.58 11.76
CA GLN A 83 -5.09 -11.63 11.82
C GLN A 83 -5.68 -10.85 10.65
N LEU A 84 -6.58 -11.48 9.88
CA LEU A 84 -7.39 -10.81 8.88
C LEU A 84 -8.56 -10.12 9.58
N ILE A 85 -8.65 -8.80 9.44
CA ILE A 85 -9.67 -7.95 10.07
C ILE A 85 -10.86 -7.75 9.13
N GLU A 86 -10.59 -7.41 7.88
CA GLU A 86 -11.61 -7.09 6.89
C GLU A 86 -11.17 -7.50 5.49
N GLN A 87 -12.13 -7.89 4.66
CA GLN A 87 -11.95 -8.01 3.21
C GLN A 87 -13.17 -7.44 2.51
N SER A 88 -12.96 -6.75 1.38
CA SER A 88 -14.04 -6.23 0.57
C SER A 88 -14.58 -7.27 -0.41
N GLU A 89 -15.76 -6.99 -0.95
CA GLU A 89 -16.20 -7.57 -2.22
C GLU A 89 -15.39 -7.02 -3.40
N VAL A 90 -15.68 -7.52 -4.61
CA VAL A 90 -15.09 -7.02 -5.85
C VAL A 90 -15.67 -5.65 -6.17
N ILE A 91 -14.80 -4.69 -6.43
CA ILE A 91 -15.12 -3.33 -6.83
C ILE A 91 -14.76 -3.19 -8.31
N GLU A 92 -15.72 -2.93 -9.17
CA GLU A 92 -15.43 -2.61 -10.56
C GLU A 92 -14.84 -1.21 -10.69
N ALA A 93 -13.80 -1.07 -11.52
CA ALA A 93 -13.18 0.22 -11.83
C ALA A 93 -13.33 0.49 -13.34
N PRO A 94 -14.53 0.80 -13.85
CA PRO A 94 -14.76 0.94 -15.29
C PRO A 94 -13.97 2.09 -15.94
N GLY A 95 -13.64 3.12 -15.15
CA GLY A 95 -12.76 4.22 -15.58
C GLY A 95 -11.29 3.82 -15.76
N LEU A 96 -10.91 2.63 -15.30
CA LEU A 96 -9.59 2.04 -15.45
C LEU A 96 -9.74 0.81 -16.36
N SER A 97 -9.78 1.03 -17.67
CA SER A 97 -9.99 -0.04 -18.65
C SER A 97 -8.98 0.03 -19.78
N PHE A 98 -8.62 -1.14 -20.29
CA PHE A 98 -7.72 -1.29 -21.42
C PHE A 98 -8.38 -2.19 -22.46
N ARG A 99 -8.52 -1.73 -23.71
CA ARG A 99 -9.21 -2.44 -24.80
C ARG A 99 -10.61 -2.97 -24.42
N ASN A 100 -11.38 -2.16 -23.69
CA ASN A 100 -12.71 -2.48 -23.16
C ASN A 100 -12.73 -3.59 -22.09
N ILE A 101 -11.58 -3.96 -21.52
CA ILE A 101 -11.50 -4.84 -20.36
C ILE A 101 -11.36 -3.96 -19.11
N PRO A 102 -12.41 -3.84 -18.27
CA PRO A 102 -12.35 -3.05 -17.05
C PRO A 102 -11.44 -3.73 -16.02
N ALA A 103 -10.73 -2.90 -15.25
CA ALA A 103 -10.05 -3.34 -14.06
C ALA A 103 -11.06 -3.61 -12.95
N ILE A 104 -10.62 -4.44 -12.01
CA ILE A 104 -11.35 -4.71 -10.78
C ILE A 104 -10.42 -4.53 -9.59
N ALA A 105 -10.97 -4.21 -8.43
CA ALA A 105 -10.23 -4.07 -7.20
C ALA A 105 -10.82 -4.93 -6.08
N THR A 106 -9.97 -5.41 -5.18
CA THR A 106 -10.39 -5.84 -3.84
C THR A 106 -9.46 -5.20 -2.81
N THR A 107 -9.93 -5.10 -1.57
CA THR A 107 -9.13 -4.62 -0.44
C THR A 107 -9.18 -5.60 0.72
N ALA A 108 -8.11 -5.65 1.51
CA ALA A 108 -8.03 -6.41 2.74
C ALA A 108 -7.29 -5.60 3.81
N ILE A 109 -7.66 -5.82 5.07
CA ILE A 109 -7.03 -5.21 6.24
C ILE A 109 -6.61 -6.33 7.17
N GLY A 110 -5.36 -6.31 7.61
CA GLY A 110 -4.84 -7.24 8.60
C GLY A 110 -4.02 -6.57 9.67
N GLU A 111 -3.82 -7.25 10.78
CA GLU A 111 -2.89 -6.85 11.83
C GLU A 111 -1.83 -7.94 11.99
N MET A 112 -0.59 -7.52 12.22
CA MET A 112 0.54 -8.45 12.36
C MET A 112 1.72 -7.79 13.06
N ALA A 113 2.59 -8.59 13.68
CA ALA A 113 3.84 -8.14 14.27
C ALA A 113 4.99 -8.36 13.29
N ILE A 114 5.68 -7.29 12.89
CA ILE A 114 6.80 -7.33 11.92
C ILE A 114 7.98 -6.48 12.37
N SER A 115 9.19 -6.90 12.01
CA SER A 115 10.42 -6.15 12.31
C SER A 115 10.83 -5.32 11.10
N LYS A 116 11.36 -4.11 11.31
CA LYS A 116 11.90 -3.33 10.18
C LYS A 116 13.26 -3.86 9.77
N GLY A 117 13.45 -4.17 8.49
CA GLY A 117 14.72 -4.64 7.96
C GLY A 117 15.20 -5.92 8.65
N ARG A 118 16.44 -5.93 9.15
CA ARG A 118 17.05 -7.10 9.80
C ARG A 118 17.24 -6.89 11.29
N GLN A 119 16.19 -6.42 11.98
CA GLN A 119 16.26 -6.09 13.42
C GLN A 119 15.97 -7.26 14.36
N GLY A 120 15.52 -8.41 13.84
CA GLY A 120 15.17 -9.56 14.67
C GLY A 120 13.76 -9.49 15.23
N ARG A 121 13.30 -10.61 15.78
CA ARG A 121 11.92 -10.79 16.27
C ARG A 121 11.64 -9.97 17.53
N GLU A 122 12.66 -9.75 18.35
CA GLU A 122 12.60 -8.95 19.58
C GLU A 122 12.25 -7.46 19.35
N ALA A 123 12.43 -6.97 18.12
CA ALA A 123 12.19 -5.58 17.72
C ALA A 123 10.92 -5.42 16.86
N GLN A 124 10.03 -6.41 16.83
CA GLN A 124 8.80 -6.35 16.04
C GLN A 124 7.85 -5.27 16.56
N ASN A 125 7.34 -4.47 15.63
CA ASN A 125 6.25 -3.53 15.84
C ASN A 125 4.92 -4.22 15.53
N LEU A 126 3.86 -3.90 16.28
CA LEU A 126 2.50 -4.27 15.88
C LEU A 126 2.02 -3.25 14.85
N VAL A 127 1.61 -3.72 13.68
CA VAL A 127 1.15 -2.87 12.58
C VAL A 127 -0.22 -3.34 12.09
N ARG A 128 -1.01 -2.38 11.61
CA ARG A 128 -2.12 -2.64 10.70
C ARG A 128 -1.63 -2.47 9.27
N VAL A 129 -1.97 -3.43 8.42
CA VAL A 129 -1.61 -3.46 7.01
C VAL A 129 -2.88 -3.40 6.19
N TYR A 130 -2.92 -2.43 5.28
CA TYR A 130 -3.99 -2.26 4.31
C TYR A 130 -3.44 -2.70 2.97
N VAL A 131 -4.14 -3.60 2.30
CA VAL A 131 -3.78 -4.09 0.97
C VAL A 131 -4.94 -3.83 0.03
N ALA A 132 -4.64 -3.30 -1.14
CA ALA A 132 -5.55 -3.26 -2.26
C ALA A 132 -4.89 -3.86 -3.48
N ASN A 133 -5.61 -4.73 -4.19
CA ASN A 133 -5.14 -5.30 -5.44
C ASN A 133 -6.03 -4.80 -6.59
N LEU A 134 -5.44 -4.02 -7.50
CA LEU A 134 -6.05 -3.56 -8.74
C LEU A 134 -5.64 -4.50 -9.88
N ARG A 135 -6.58 -5.31 -10.37
CA ARG A 135 -6.31 -6.31 -11.41
C ARG A 135 -6.51 -5.72 -12.80
N LEU A 136 -5.43 -5.41 -13.49
CA LEU A 136 -5.40 -4.90 -14.86
C LEU A 136 -5.36 -6.06 -15.87
N LYS A 137 -6.46 -6.83 -15.93
CA LYS A 137 -6.55 -8.06 -16.76
C LYS A 137 -6.24 -7.87 -18.23
N GLY A 138 -6.47 -6.67 -18.78
CA GLY A 138 -6.19 -6.38 -20.19
C GLY A 138 -4.70 -6.34 -20.54
N VAL A 139 -3.83 -6.25 -19.53
CA VAL A 139 -2.37 -6.17 -19.65
C VAL A 139 -1.65 -7.12 -18.69
N ASP A 140 -2.34 -8.16 -18.22
CA ASP A 140 -1.79 -9.21 -17.36
C ASP A 140 -0.95 -8.68 -16.18
N THR A 141 -1.43 -7.63 -15.51
CA THR A 141 -0.78 -7.03 -14.33
C THR A 141 -1.71 -6.95 -13.13
N ASP A 142 -1.21 -7.30 -11.95
CA ASP A 142 -1.81 -6.96 -10.65
C ASP A 142 -1.04 -5.75 -10.09
N VAL A 143 -1.74 -4.65 -9.76
CA VAL A 143 -1.14 -3.50 -9.08
C VAL A 143 -1.47 -3.58 -7.60
N LEU A 144 -0.46 -3.88 -6.80
CA LEU A 144 -0.59 -4.02 -5.36
C LEU A 144 -0.32 -2.67 -4.69
N VAL A 145 -1.29 -2.19 -3.90
CA VAL A 145 -1.14 -0.99 -3.07
C VAL A 145 -1.16 -1.43 -1.62
N THR A 146 -0.04 -1.24 -0.93
CA THR A 146 0.12 -1.66 0.47
C THR A 146 0.40 -0.44 1.34
N ALA A 147 -0.33 -0.30 2.45
CA ALA A 147 -0.04 0.71 3.46
C ALA A 147 0.16 0.09 4.83
N TYR A 148 1.18 0.56 5.56
CA TYR A 148 1.47 0.14 6.92
C TYR A 148 1.17 1.29 7.89
N GLU A 149 0.35 1.01 8.90
CA GLU A 149 0.02 1.91 10.01
C GLU A 149 0.50 1.27 11.33
N PRO A 150 1.50 1.84 12.01
CA PRO A 150 1.91 1.36 13.33
C PRO A 150 0.78 1.45 14.36
N ILE A 151 0.60 0.38 15.15
CA ILE A 151 -0.27 0.34 16.34
C ILE A 151 0.57 0.45 17.61
N LEU A 152 1.66 -0.34 17.68
CA LEU A 152 2.60 -0.35 18.79
C LEU A 152 4.03 -0.39 18.26
N ILE A 153 4.84 0.57 18.71
CA ILE A 153 6.25 0.67 18.37
C ILE A 153 7.09 0.09 19.50
N ASN A 154 7.87 -0.92 19.17
CA ASN A 154 8.74 -1.61 20.11
C ASN A 154 9.95 -0.72 20.47
N PRO A 155 10.34 -0.61 21.75
CA PRO A 155 11.52 0.15 22.17
C PRO A 155 12.84 -0.27 21.50
N LEU A 156 12.96 -1.50 21.02
CA LEU A 156 14.13 -2.02 20.30
C LEU A 156 14.04 -1.79 18.78
N SER A 157 12.91 -1.29 18.28
CA SER A 157 12.72 -0.96 16.87
C SER A 157 13.42 0.35 16.51
N LYS A 158 13.96 0.44 15.29
CA LYS A 158 14.54 1.70 14.79
C LYS A 158 13.49 2.79 14.63
N SER A 159 12.23 2.41 14.50
CA SER A 159 11.10 3.33 14.54
C SER A 159 11.05 4.12 15.85
N ALA A 160 11.47 3.52 16.97
CA ALA A 160 11.45 4.19 18.27
C ALA A 160 12.36 5.42 18.31
N ASP A 161 13.49 5.39 17.60
CA ASP A 161 14.40 6.54 17.50
C ASP A 161 13.77 7.71 16.72
N ALA A 162 12.89 7.41 15.76
CA ALA A 162 12.27 8.40 14.88
C ALA A 162 10.99 9.00 15.47
N VAL A 163 10.12 8.16 16.04
CA VAL A 163 8.75 8.56 16.44
C VAL A 163 8.40 8.20 17.89
N GLY A 164 9.35 7.62 18.64
CA GLY A 164 9.14 7.15 20.00
C GLY A 164 8.55 5.73 20.07
N SER A 165 8.77 5.06 21.20
CA SER A 165 8.20 3.74 21.49
C SER A 165 6.85 3.84 22.20
N GLY A 166 6.04 2.79 22.09
CA GLY A 166 4.74 2.67 22.75
C GLY A 166 3.58 2.71 21.77
N LEU A 167 2.39 3.02 22.28
CA LEU A 167 1.18 3.10 21.46
C LEU A 167 1.29 4.26 20.48
N ALA A 168 1.12 3.97 19.19
CA ALA A 168 1.03 5.00 18.17
C ALA A 168 -0.29 5.76 18.32
N VAL A 169 -0.26 7.07 18.10
CA VAL A 169 -1.48 7.90 18.11
C VAL A 169 -2.19 7.72 16.77
N PRO A 170 -3.45 7.23 16.73
CA PRO A 170 -4.18 7.06 15.48
C PRO A 170 -4.31 8.38 14.69
N ALA A 171 -4.22 8.30 13.37
CA ALA A 171 -4.28 9.49 12.50
C ALA A 171 -5.59 10.27 12.68
N SER A 172 -6.71 9.55 12.86
CA SER A 172 -8.04 10.12 13.13
C SER A 172 -8.11 10.98 14.39
N GLN A 173 -7.24 10.73 15.38
CA GLN A 173 -7.15 11.51 16.62
C GLN A 173 -6.18 12.69 16.49
N SER A 174 -5.39 12.73 15.43
CA SER A 174 -4.36 13.75 15.17
C SER A 174 -4.79 14.77 14.11
N GLY A 175 -6.03 14.68 13.60
CA GLY A 175 -6.50 15.52 12.49
C GLY A 175 -5.82 15.21 11.15
N ILE A 176 -5.22 14.02 11.03
CA ILE A 176 -4.53 13.51 9.83
C ILE A 176 -5.44 12.47 9.17
N MET A 177 -5.40 12.37 7.85
CA MET A 177 -6.17 11.41 7.09
C MET A 177 -5.76 9.98 7.48
N PRO A 178 -6.70 9.14 7.97
CA PRO A 178 -6.44 7.74 8.29
C PRO A 178 -5.99 6.90 7.09
N MET A 179 -5.25 5.82 7.33
CA MET A 179 -4.76 4.93 6.25
C MET A 179 -5.84 4.26 5.44
N CYS A 180 -6.98 3.94 6.03
CA CYS A 180 -8.12 3.45 5.26
C CYS A 180 -8.60 4.49 4.23
N ASP A 181 -8.57 5.78 4.55
CA ASP A 181 -9.00 6.86 3.65
C ASP A 181 -7.92 7.19 2.63
N VAL A 182 -6.63 7.10 2.99
CA VAL A 182 -5.52 7.24 2.04
C VAL A 182 -5.54 6.14 0.98
N ILE A 183 -5.77 4.88 1.37
CA ILE A 183 -5.93 3.77 0.41
C ILE A 183 -7.14 4.04 -0.49
N LYS A 184 -8.31 4.34 0.08
CA LYS A 184 -9.53 4.62 -0.70
C LYS A 184 -9.34 5.77 -1.69
N GLN A 185 -8.71 6.85 -1.26
CA GLN A 185 -8.39 7.99 -2.13
C GLN A 185 -7.42 7.57 -3.24
N SER A 186 -6.37 6.82 -2.90
CA SER A 186 -5.39 6.34 -3.87
C SER A 186 -6.03 5.47 -4.94
N LEU A 187 -6.96 4.57 -4.57
CA LEU A 187 -7.67 3.70 -5.50
C LEU A 187 -8.68 4.47 -6.36
N SER A 188 -9.51 5.31 -5.75
CA SER A 188 -10.56 6.07 -6.46
C SER A 188 -10.01 7.11 -7.44
N THR A 189 -8.77 7.56 -7.24
CA THR A 189 -8.09 8.52 -8.10
C THR A 189 -7.00 7.90 -8.97
N PHE A 190 -6.83 6.58 -8.91
CA PHE A 190 -5.84 5.84 -9.70
C PHE A 190 -6.14 5.96 -11.19
N LYS A 191 -5.13 6.37 -11.97
CA LYS A 191 -5.21 6.51 -13.42
C LYS A 191 -3.96 5.96 -14.07
N VAL A 192 -4.15 5.20 -15.14
CA VAL A 192 -3.08 4.88 -16.09
C VAL A 192 -3.12 5.94 -17.19
N ASN A 193 -2.08 6.75 -17.25
CA ASN A 193 -1.89 7.80 -18.26
C ASN A 193 -1.20 7.26 -19.51
N ASP A 194 -0.32 6.27 -19.35
CA ASP A 194 0.41 5.61 -20.44
C ASP A 194 0.40 4.10 -20.25
N TRP A 195 -0.34 3.40 -21.11
CA TRP A 195 -0.45 1.93 -21.07
C TRP A 195 0.78 1.22 -21.62
N ASN A 196 1.69 1.91 -22.33
CA ASN A 196 2.95 1.33 -22.80
C ASN A 196 3.85 0.87 -21.65
N LEU A 197 3.58 1.34 -20.43
CA LEU A 197 4.21 0.86 -19.21
C LEU A 197 4.18 -0.67 -19.09
N PHE A 198 3.09 -1.31 -19.54
CA PHE A 198 2.88 -2.75 -19.45
C PHE A 198 3.40 -3.52 -20.68
N GLY A 199 4.19 -2.87 -21.54
CA GLY A 199 4.81 -3.46 -22.72
C GLY A 199 4.29 -2.91 -24.05
N SER A 200 5.08 -3.09 -25.11
CA SER A 200 4.87 -2.49 -26.44
C SER A 200 3.67 -3.04 -27.24
N SER A 201 2.98 -4.06 -26.70
CA SER A 201 1.73 -4.58 -27.25
C SER A 201 0.49 -4.01 -26.55
N ALA A 202 0.65 -3.07 -25.62
CA ALA A 202 -0.43 -2.33 -24.98
C ALA A 202 -0.95 -1.21 -25.90
#